data_AF-A0A251PPH9-F1
#
_entry.id   AF-A0A251PPH9-F1
#
_cell.length_a   1.000
_cell.length_b   1.000
_cell.length_c   1.000
_cell.angle_alpha   90.00
_cell.angle_beta   90.00
_cell.angle_gamma   90.00
#
_symmetry.space_group_name_H-M   'P 1'
#
loop_
_entity.id
_entity.type
_entity.pdbx_description
1 polymer ?
#
loop_
_entity_poly.entity_id
_entity_poly.type
_entity_poly.pdbx_seq_one_letter_code
_entity_poly.pdbx_strand_id
1 'polypeptide(L)'
;MGSFTKFMASAIFFIVLSFFLVPTRTQEEGFISFVISSKGLEFSKDLLIEQAVSSIIPLQLPQIEKSVKIPLVGQVHVVLSNITIYNVDIASSYVETGDSGIALIASGATANLSMDWCYSYSTWLFDISDHGDASIQVEGMEVGVTLALNGQEGTLKLSVLECGCYVKDISIKLDGGASWLYQGLVDAFEGQIVSAVEDNISKKIREGIMKLDFLLQSLPKQIALDDIAALNVTFVGNPVFSNSSIEFQINGLFMAPNDDFASSLYNKGSLDPVPFNAPAKMVEISLHENVFSSVSLVFFKANYMQWVINKTPDQSLLNTAGWKYIVPQLYKQYPNEDMELNISVSSPPIMTVVNNGINITVYSDVTIGVMDADEVIPVACISLEIHASCSPDILINKLAGTVKLNHVTAYLKWSKIGNLHMHLVQAVLSTILKTVVVPYVNLHLWKGLPLPLPHGFTLHNSEIVSINSRLTIFSDVAIAERSPTSGQEDGTPWPVDGKP
;
A
#
# COMPACT_ATOMS: atom_id res chain seq x y z
N MET A 1 -5.37 -55.09 40.33
CA MET A 1 -6.21 -53.90 40.05
C MET A 1 -5.55 -52.55 40.42
N GLY A 2 -4.21 -52.44 40.43
CA GLY A 2 -3.51 -51.20 40.83
C GLY A 2 -2.60 -50.57 39.76
N SER A 3 -2.42 -51.22 38.60
CA SER A 3 -1.57 -50.71 37.51
C SER A 3 -2.37 -49.93 36.44
N PHE A 4 -3.61 -50.36 36.17
CA PHE A 4 -4.49 -49.70 35.19
C PHE A 4 -4.94 -48.29 35.63
N THR A 5 -5.12 -48.05 36.92
CA THR A 5 -5.54 -46.76 37.48
C THR A 5 -4.44 -45.69 37.41
N LYS A 6 -3.16 -46.08 37.46
CA LYS A 6 -2.03 -45.15 37.30
C LYS A 6 -1.82 -44.72 35.84
N PHE A 7 -2.11 -45.61 34.88
CA PHE A 7 -2.04 -45.28 33.46
C PHE A 7 -3.15 -44.32 33.00
N MET A 8 -4.38 -44.51 33.49
CA MET A 8 -5.51 -43.61 33.20
C MET A 8 -5.30 -42.20 33.77
N ALA A 9 -4.77 -42.08 35.00
CA ALA A 9 -4.50 -40.77 35.61
C ALA A 9 -3.40 -39.99 34.85
N SER A 10 -2.39 -40.69 34.31
CA SER A 10 -1.35 -40.08 33.48
C SER A 10 -1.90 -39.62 32.11
N ALA A 11 -2.73 -40.45 31.47
CA ALA A 11 -3.36 -40.10 30.18
C ALA A 11 -4.33 -38.90 30.31
N ILE A 12 -5.11 -38.83 31.40
CA ILE A 12 -6.00 -37.69 31.67
C ILE A 12 -5.18 -36.42 31.95
N PHE A 13 -4.06 -36.52 32.67
CA PHE A 13 -3.17 -35.38 32.91
C PHE A 13 -2.55 -34.84 31.61
N PHE A 14 -2.13 -35.72 30.68
CA PHE A 14 -1.62 -35.30 29.37
C PHE A 14 -2.70 -34.70 28.46
N ILE A 15 -3.94 -35.21 28.50
CA ILE A 15 -5.06 -34.62 27.75
C ILE A 15 -5.44 -33.25 28.32
N VAL A 16 -5.47 -33.09 29.65
CA VAL A 16 -5.74 -31.79 30.28
C VAL A 16 -4.60 -30.80 30.00
N LEU A 17 -3.34 -31.24 30.03
CA LEU A 17 -2.19 -30.40 29.67
C LEU A 17 -2.22 -29.99 28.18
N SER A 18 -2.75 -30.83 27.27
CA SER A 18 -2.94 -30.44 25.86
C SER A 18 -4.02 -29.37 25.66
N PHE A 19 -4.99 -29.22 26.58
CA PHE A 19 -5.93 -28.10 26.57
C PHE A 19 -5.32 -26.79 27.13
N PHE A 20 -4.26 -26.87 27.93
CA PHE A 20 -3.52 -25.71 28.44
C PHE A 20 -2.32 -25.29 27.56
N LEU A 21 -2.03 -26.05 26.50
CA LEU A 21 -1.01 -25.75 25.49
C LEU A 21 -1.63 -25.32 24.16
N VAL A 22 -2.79 -24.67 24.18
CA VAL A 22 -3.12 -23.77 23.07
C VAL A 22 -2.17 -22.59 23.24
N PRO A 23 -1.21 -22.36 22.33
CA PRO A 23 -0.57 -21.07 22.32
C PRO A 23 -1.70 -20.10 22.07
N THR A 24 -2.02 -19.25 23.05
CA THR A 24 -2.64 -17.97 22.75
C THR A 24 -1.61 -17.23 21.91
N ARG A 25 -1.54 -17.55 20.61
CA ARG A 25 -1.20 -16.54 19.63
C ARG A 25 -2.28 -15.51 19.85
N THR A 26 -1.93 -14.40 20.50
CA THR A 26 -2.58 -13.13 20.18
C THR A 26 -2.56 -13.09 18.66
N GLN A 27 -3.69 -13.41 18.05
CA GLN A 27 -3.84 -13.28 16.62
C GLN A 27 -3.60 -11.80 16.40
N GLU A 28 -2.47 -11.43 15.79
CA GLU A 28 -2.26 -10.05 15.41
C GLU A 28 -3.49 -9.66 14.59
N GLU A 29 -4.14 -8.55 14.97
CA GLU A 29 -5.36 -8.11 14.33
C GLU A 29 -5.01 -7.03 13.31
N GLY A 30 -5.57 -7.16 12.11
CA GLY A 30 -5.46 -6.11 11.10
C GLY A 30 -6.49 -5.00 11.31
N PHE A 31 -6.04 -3.75 11.40
CA PHE A 31 -6.90 -2.57 11.52
C PHE A 31 -7.09 -1.84 10.19
N ILE A 32 -6.25 -2.12 9.19
CA ILE A 32 -6.47 -1.69 7.81
C ILE A 32 -6.55 -2.91 6.91
N SER A 33 -7.56 -2.96 6.03
CA SER A 33 -7.71 -3.98 5.00
C SER A 33 -7.70 -3.37 3.60
N PHE A 34 -7.24 -4.16 2.63
CA PHE A 34 -7.18 -3.84 1.21
C PHE A 34 -7.91 -4.91 0.44
N VAL A 35 -8.87 -4.55 -0.40
CA VAL A 35 -9.48 -5.49 -1.35
C VAL A 35 -9.11 -5.06 -2.75
N ILE A 36 -8.49 -5.97 -3.51
CA ILE A 36 -8.33 -5.83 -4.95
C ILE A 36 -9.52 -6.53 -5.58
N SER A 37 -10.39 -5.78 -6.26
CA SER A 37 -11.59 -6.31 -6.92
C SER A 37 -11.25 -6.95 -8.26
N SER A 38 -12.23 -7.58 -8.91
CA SER A 38 -12.07 -8.12 -10.27
C SER A 38 -11.57 -7.08 -11.27
N LYS A 39 -12.06 -5.83 -11.18
CA LYS A 39 -11.57 -4.71 -11.99
C LYS A 39 -10.10 -4.41 -11.71
N GLY A 40 -9.66 -4.48 -10.46
CA GLY A 40 -8.26 -4.30 -10.08
C GLY A 40 -7.35 -5.46 -10.50
N LEU A 41 -7.88 -6.68 -10.48
CA LEU A 41 -7.18 -7.88 -10.97
C LEU A 41 -6.98 -7.82 -12.49
N GLU A 42 -8.00 -7.42 -13.25
CA GLU A 42 -7.90 -7.21 -14.70
C GLU A 42 -6.84 -6.15 -15.04
N PHE A 43 -6.85 -5.00 -14.35
CA PHE A 43 -5.83 -3.97 -14.51
C PHE A 43 -4.42 -4.51 -14.19
N SER A 44 -4.27 -5.28 -13.11
CA SER A 44 -2.99 -5.87 -12.72
C SER A 44 -2.50 -6.89 -13.75
N LYS A 45 -3.40 -7.71 -14.30
CA LYS A 45 -3.09 -8.66 -15.39
C LYS A 45 -2.53 -7.93 -16.60
N ASP A 46 -3.23 -6.90 -17.09
CA ASP A 46 -2.80 -6.18 -18.29
C ASP A 46 -1.41 -5.57 -18.11
N LEU A 47 -1.16 -4.94 -16.95
CA LEU A 47 0.13 -4.39 -16.60
C LEU A 47 1.24 -5.46 -16.53
N LEU A 48 0.96 -6.60 -15.87
CA LEU A 48 1.94 -7.68 -15.74
C LEU A 48 2.26 -8.36 -17.07
N ILE A 49 1.27 -8.47 -17.96
CA ILE A 49 1.46 -9.02 -19.30
C ILE A 49 2.33 -8.10 -20.15
N GLU A 50 2.06 -6.79 -20.14
CA GLU A 50 2.90 -5.81 -20.84
C GLU A 50 4.34 -5.87 -20.35
N GLN A 51 4.55 -5.93 -19.03
CA GLN A 51 5.88 -6.09 -18.45
C GLN A 51 6.53 -7.43 -18.84
N ALA A 52 5.78 -8.53 -18.82
CA ALA A 52 6.29 -9.83 -19.22
C ALA A 52 6.78 -9.82 -20.67
N VAL A 53 5.97 -9.33 -21.61
CA VAL A 53 6.32 -9.21 -23.04
C VAL A 53 7.57 -8.34 -23.22
N SER A 54 7.61 -7.17 -22.59
CA SER A 54 8.78 -6.27 -22.68
C SER A 54 10.06 -6.86 -22.08
N SER A 55 9.94 -7.74 -21.08
CA SER A 55 11.08 -8.41 -20.45
C SER A 55 11.58 -9.64 -21.21
N ILE A 56 10.70 -10.24 -22.03
CA ILE A 56 11.00 -11.38 -22.88
C ILE A 56 11.75 -10.91 -24.12
N ILE A 57 11.36 -9.78 -24.73
CA ILE A 57 11.88 -9.35 -26.03
C ILE A 57 13.12 -8.43 -25.87
N PRO A 58 14.23 -8.69 -26.62
CA PRO A 58 14.49 -9.87 -27.44
C PRO A 58 14.91 -11.08 -26.60
N LEU A 59 14.42 -12.28 -26.94
CA LEU A 59 14.82 -13.54 -26.28
C LEU A 59 15.74 -14.37 -27.19
N GLN A 60 16.96 -14.60 -26.74
CA GLN A 60 17.87 -15.54 -27.38
C GLN A 60 17.58 -16.97 -26.93
N LEU A 61 17.32 -17.86 -27.88
CA LEU A 61 17.13 -19.29 -27.67
C LEU A 61 18.45 -20.04 -27.90
N PRO A 62 18.63 -21.21 -27.26
CA PRO A 62 19.85 -22.00 -27.42
C PRO A 62 20.00 -22.52 -28.86
N GLN A 63 21.25 -22.66 -29.30
CA GLN A 63 21.58 -23.30 -30.57
C GLN A 63 21.07 -24.74 -30.61
N ILE A 64 20.54 -25.14 -31.77
CA ILE A 64 19.97 -26.46 -32.00
C ILE A 64 20.80 -27.16 -33.08
N GLU A 65 21.26 -28.38 -32.80
CA GLU A 65 22.08 -29.16 -33.72
C GLU A 65 21.49 -30.55 -33.92
N LYS A 66 21.46 -31.01 -35.18
CA LYS A 66 20.97 -32.36 -35.50
C LYS A 66 21.59 -32.88 -36.77
N SER A 67 21.85 -34.19 -36.77
CA SER A 67 22.10 -34.94 -38.01
C SER A 67 20.80 -35.49 -38.56
N VAL A 68 20.44 -35.10 -39.78
CA VAL A 68 19.23 -35.56 -40.48
C VAL A 68 19.63 -36.46 -41.65
N LYS A 69 18.95 -37.60 -41.80
CA LYS A 69 19.18 -38.48 -42.94
C LYS A 69 18.23 -38.09 -44.07
N ILE A 70 18.77 -37.52 -45.13
CA ILE A 70 18.00 -37.08 -46.30
C ILE A 70 18.11 -38.14 -47.40
N PRO A 71 16.97 -38.60 -47.99
CA PRO A 71 17.00 -39.51 -49.13
C PRO A 71 17.89 -38.98 -50.26
N LEU A 72 18.67 -39.85 -50.88
CA LEU A 72 19.61 -39.56 -51.98
C LEU A 72 20.85 -38.70 -51.61
N VAL A 73 20.83 -37.96 -50.49
CA VAL A 73 21.96 -37.11 -50.04
C VAL A 73 22.80 -37.78 -48.96
N GLY A 74 22.18 -38.54 -48.04
CA GLY A 74 22.87 -39.18 -46.92
C GLY A 74 22.67 -38.44 -45.60
N GLN A 75 23.65 -38.52 -44.70
CA GLN A 75 23.58 -37.87 -43.39
C GLN A 75 24.06 -36.42 -43.51
N VAL A 76 23.18 -35.48 -43.18
CA VAL A 76 23.44 -34.05 -43.23
C VAL A 76 23.48 -33.52 -41.81
N HIS A 77 24.57 -32.86 -41.44
CA HIS A 77 24.64 -32.12 -40.19
C HIS A 77 24.04 -30.74 -40.41
N VAL A 78 23.08 -30.36 -39.58
CA VAL A 78 22.42 -29.05 -39.62
C VAL A 78 22.54 -28.39 -38.25
N VAL A 79 22.82 -27.08 -38.25
CA VAL A 79 22.92 -26.23 -37.06
C VAL A 79 21.98 -25.04 -37.25
N LEU A 80 21.18 -24.75 -36.23
CA LEU A 80 20.34 -23.56 -36.13
C LEU A 80 20.90 -22.68 -35.01
N SER A 81 21.33 -21.47 -35.35
CA SER A 81 21.99 -20.52 -34.44
C SER A 81 21.31 -19.16 -34.44
N ASN A 82 21.69 -18.29 -33.49
CA ASN A 82 21.16 -16.92 -33.36
C ASN A 82 19.62 -16.84 -33.34
N ILE A 83 18.98 -17.89 -32.81
CA ILE A 83 17.52 -18.00 -32.75
C ILE A 83 17.00 -16.94 -31.78
N THR A 84 16.30 -15.94 -32.29
CA THR A 84 15.88 -14.76 -31.52
C THR A 84 14.38 -14.53 -31.64
N ILE A 85 13.66 -14.53 -30.53
CA ILE A 85 12.29 -14.01 -30.46
C ILE A 85 12.37 -12.48 -30.40
N TYR A 86 11.81 -11.79 -31.38
CA TYR A 86 11.85 -10.32 -31.46
C TYR A 86 10.46 -9.66 -31.41
N ASN A 87 9.39 -10.44 -31.50
CA ASN A 87 8.02 -9.95 -31.36
C ASN A 87 7.13 -11.00 -30.68
N VAL A 88 6.19 -10.55 -29.84
CA VAL A 88 5.17 -11.39 -29.22
C VAL A 88 3.87 -10.58 -29.16
N ASP A 89 2.81 -11.11 -29.75
CA ASP A 89 1.47 -10.52 -29.74
C ASP A 89 0.49 -11.45 -29.04
N ILE A 90 -0.27 -10.95 -28.06
CA ILE A 90 -1.21 -11.75 -27.26
C ILE A 90 -2.64 -11.43 -27.70
N ALA A 91 -3.39 -12.44 -28.16
CA ALA A 91 -4.75 -12.24 -28.64
C ALA A 91 -5.76 -12.02 -27.51
N SER A 92 -5.68 -12.83 -26.45
CA SER A 92 -6.53 -12.68 -25.27
C SER A 92 -5.79 -13.11 -24.00
N SER A 93 -6.26 -12.60 -22.87
CA SER A 93 -5.76 -12.98 -21.55
C SER A 93 -6.84 -12.85 -20.49
N TYR A 94 -6.72 -13.65 -19.43
CA TYR A 94 -7.66 -13.67 -18.32
C TYR A 94 -6.97 -13.93 -16.99
N VAL A 95 -7.61 -13.49 -15.91
CA VAL A 95 -7.17 -13.67 -14.53
C VAL A 95 -8.30 -14.26 -13.71
N GLU A 96 -7.98 -15.28 -12.94
CA GLU A 96 -8.94 -15.93 -12.04
C GLU A 96 -8.32 -16.09 -10.66
N THR A 97 -9.15 -15.94 -9.63
CA THR A 97 -8.79 -16.24 -8.25
C THR A 97 -9.56 -17.48 -7.80
N GLY A 98 -8.84 -18.44 -7.24
CA GLY A 98 -9.42 -19.66 -6.67
C GLY A 98 -8.96 -19.88 -5.23
N ASP A 99 -9.43 -20.95 -4.61
CA ASP A 99 -9.13 -21.30 -3.21
C ASP A 99 -7.62 -21.45 -2.94
N SER A 100 -6.83 -21.74 -3.97
CA SER A 100 -5.40 -22.07 -3.88
C SER A 100 -4.46 -21.02 -4.50
N GLY A 101 -4.98 -19.93 -5.10
CA GLY A 101 -4.12 -18.91 -5.70
C GLY A 101 -4.73 -18.08 -6.83
N ILE A 102 -3.84 -17.46 -7.62
CA ILE A 102 -4.13 -16.59 -8.74
C ILE A 102 -3.68 -17.28 -10.02
N ALA A 103 -4.60 -17.51 -10.96
CA ALA A 103 -4.29 -18.02 -12.29
C ALA A 103 -4.25 -16.85 -13.29
N LEU A 104 -3.19 -16.79 -14.08
CA LEU A 104 -3.00 -15.86 -15.19
C LEU A 104 -2.77 -16.67 -16.46
N ILE A 105 -3.60 -16.44 -17.48
CA ILE A 105 -3.51 -17.19 -18.72
C ILE A 105 -3.55 -16.23 -19.90
N ALA A 106 -2.60 -16.39 -20.82
CA ALA A 106 -2.57 -15.75 -22.12
C ALA A 106 -2.81 -16.80 -23.19
N SER A 107 -3.77 -16.56 -24.08
CA SER A 107 -4.23 -17.53 -25.07
C SER A 107 -4.14 -16.96 -26.48
N GLY A 108 -3.84 -17.84 -27.43
CA GLY A 108 -3.76 -17.47 -28.85
C GLY A 108 -2.64 -16.48 -29.16
N ALA A 109 -1.56 -16.48 -28.37
CA ALA A 109 -0.42 -15.62 -28.64
C ALA A 109 0.32 -16.07 -29.91
N THR A 110 0.96 -15.11 -30.57
CA THR A 110 1.85 -15.34 -31.70
C THR A 110 3.21 -14.75 -31.42
N ALA A 111 4.27 -15.33 -31.99
CA ALA A 111 5.62 -14.81 -31.82
C ALA A 111 6.38 -14.89 -33.14
N ASN A 112 7.20 -13.86 -33.43
CA ASN A 112 8.08 -13.88 -34.59
C ASN A 112 9.53 -14.07 -34.15
N LEU A 113 10.21 -14.99 -34.83
CA LEU A 113 11.60 -15.32 -34.59
C LEU A 113 12.42 -15.15 -35.86
N SER A 114 13.70 -14.82 -35.66
CA SER A 114 14.74 -14.94 -36.67
C SER A 114 15.72 -16.03 -36.25
N MET A 115 16.32 -16.72 -37.20
CA MET A 115 17.41 -17.65 -36.95
C MET A 115 18.35 -17.71 -38.14
N ASP A 116 19.58 -18.16 -37.88
CA ASP A 116 20.54 -18.54 -38.90
C ASP A 116 20.54 -20.06 -39.00
N TRP A 117 20.67 -20.59 -40.22
CA TRP A 117 20.85 -22.01 -40.45
C TRP A 117 22.14 -22.26 -41.23
N CYS A 118 22.81 -23.36 -40.92
CA CYS A 118 23.86 -23.89 -41.77
C CYS A 118 23.77 -25.42 -41.84
N TYR A 119 24.15 -25.97 -42.99
CA TYR A 119 24.29 -27.42 -43.13
C TYR A 119 25.61 -27.80 -43.77
N SER A 120 26.07 -29.00 -43.46
CA SER A 120 27.25 -29.60 -44.08
C SER A 120 27.06 -31.10 -44.25
N TYR A 121 27.48 -31.63 -45.40
CA TYR A 121 27.57 -33.07 -45.64
C TYR A 121 28.67 -33.41 -46.63
N SER A 122 29.24 -34.60 -46.45
CA SER A 122 30.30 -35.13 -47.31
C SER A 122 29.72 -36.11 -48.31
N THR A 123 30.03 -35.91 -49.60
CA THR A 123 29.79 -36.91 -50.64
C THR A 123 31.09 -37.69 -50.91
N TRP A 124 31.02 -38.77 -51.70
CA TRP A 124 32.20 -39.56 -52.08
C TRP A 124 33.25 -38.80 -52.92
N LEU A 125 32.94 -37.57 -53.37
CA LEU A 125 33.81 -36.75 -54.22
C LEU A 125 34.19 -35.38 -53.64
N PHE A 126 33.34 -34.77 -52.80
CA PHE A 126 33.55 -33.42 -52.25
C PHE A 126 32.61 -33.13 -51.07
N ASP A 127 33.00 -32.17 -50.24
CA ASP A 127 32.18 -31.63 -49.15
C ASP A 127 31.29 -30.49 -49.65
N ILE A 128 30.03 -30.48 -49.20
CA ILE A 128 29.05 -29.46 -49.53
C ILE A 128 28.58 -28.80 -48.24
N SER A 129 28.60 -27.48 -48.21
CA SER A 129 28.06 -26.69 -47.10
C SER A 129 27.33 -25.47 -47.64
N ASP A 130 26.28 -25.06 -46.94
CA ASP A 130 25.52 -23.85 -47.25
C ASP A 130 24.99 -23.22 -45.94
N HIS A 131 24.62 -21.95 -46.02
CA HIS A 131 24.08 -21.19 -44.89
C HIS A 131 23.09 -20.12 -45.36
N GLY A 132 22.25 -19.67 -44.45
CA GLY A 132 21.34 -18.56 -44.70
C GLY A 132 20.54 -18.22 -43.45
N ASP A 133 19.53 -17.38 -43.67
CA ASP A 133 18.66 -16.89 -42.61
C ASP A 133 17.27 -17.54 -42.74
N ALA A 134 16.51 -17.50 -41.66
CA ALA A 134 15.12 -17.91 -41.65
C ALA A 134 14.27 -17.06 -40.72
N SER A 135 13.01 -16.90 -41.08
CA SER A 135 11.98 -16.36 -40.21
C SER A 135 11.04 -17.48 -39.76
N ILE A 136 10.70 -17.48 -38.48
CA ILE A 136 9.74 -18.43 -37.90
C ILE A 136 8.59 -17.65 -37.29
N GLN A 137 7.37 -18.13 -37.51
CA GLN A 137 6.17 -17.61 -36.89
C GLN A 137 5.57 -18.70 -36.00
N VAL A 138 5.39 -18.39 -34.71
CA VAL A 138 4.69 -19.23 -33.74
C VAL A 138 3.21 -18.87 -33.77
N GLU A 139 2.34 -19.88 -33.84
CA GLU A 139 0.89 -19.72 -33.88
C GLU A 139 0.20 -20.44 -32.73
N GLY A 140 -0.81 -19.79 -32.15
CA GLY A 140 -1.68 -20.40 -31.14
C GLY A 140 -0.94 -20.75 -29.84
N MET A 141 0.00 -19.93 -29.42
CA MET A 141 0.74 -20.12 -28.17
C MET A 141 -0.16 -19.83 -26.96
N GLU A 142 -0.12 -20.71 -25.99
CA GLU A 142 -0.81 -20.60 -24.71
C GLU A 142 0.19 -20.57 -23.57
N VAL A 143 0.06 -19.60 -22.68
CA VAL A 143 0.92 -19.44 -21.52
C VAL A 143 0.05 -19.38 -20.28
N GLY A 144 0.29 -20.29 -19.34
CA GLY A 144 -0.45 -20.37 -18.08
C GLY A 144 0.48 -20.27 -16.89
N VAL A 145 0.07 -19.50 -15.88
CA VAL A 145 0.77 -19.38 -14.60
C VAL A 145 -0.23 -19.44 -13.47
N THR A 146 0.04 -20.27 -12.47
CA THR A 146 -0.71 -20.33 -11.22
C THR A 146 0.22 -19.94 -10.07
N LEU A 147 -0.18 -18.92 -9.30
CA LEU A 147 0.62 -18.31 -8.24
C LEU A 147 -0.07 -18.48 -6.89
N ALA A 148 0.67 -18.89 -5.87
CA ALA A 148 0.25 -18.80 -4.48
C ALA A 148 0.79 -17.52 -3.86
N LEU A 149 -0.04 -16.79 -3.13
CA LEU A 149 0.34 -15.59 -2.38
C LEU A 149 0.00 -15.79 -0.91
N ASN A 150 1.02 -15.73 -0.05
CA ASN A 150 0.90 -16.01 1.38
C ASN A 150 1.54 -14.90 2.20
N GLY A 151 1.08 -14.72 3.45
CA GLY A 151 1.76 -13.88 4.42
C GLY A 151 2.97 -14.60 4.99
N GLN A 152 4.10 -13.90 5.10
CA GLN A 152 5.32 -14.42 5.74
C GLN A 152 6.02 -13.30 6.52
N GLU A 153 6.16 -13.47 7.83
CA GLU A 153 6.95 -12.57 8.71
C GLU A 153 6.61 -11.07 8.56
N GLY A 154 5.32 -10.75 8.41
CA GLY A 154 4.85 -9.36 8.22
C GLY A 154 5.00 -8.83 6.78
N THR A 155 5.33 -9.70 5.82
CA THR A 155 5.47 -9.41 4.38
C THR A 155 4.61 -10.36 3.55
N LEU A 156 4.62 -10.19 2.22
CA LEU A 156 3.97 -11.10 1.28
C LEU A 156 5.02 -11.94 0.54
N LYS A 157 4.73 -13.22 0.38
CA LYS A 157 5.51 -14.15 -0.44
C LYS A 157 4.68 -14.68 -1.58
N LEU A 158 5.22 -14.56 -2.79
CA LEU A 158 4.65 -15.08 -4.01
C LEU A 158 5.40 -16.35 -4.41
N SER A 159 4.70 -17.40 -4.80
CA SER A 159 5.31 -18.67 -5.20
C SER A 159 4.61 -19.24 -6.42
N VAL A 160 5.40 -19.80 -7.34
CA VAL A 160 4.87 -20.45 -8.55
C VAL A 160 4.39 -21.85 -8.18
N LEU A 161 3.09 -22.09 -8.34
CA LEU A 161 2.51 -23.44 -8.25
C LEU A 161 2.67 -24.17 -9.58
N GLU A 162 2.34 -23.49 -10.67
CA GLU A 162 2.41 -24.02 -12.03
C GLU A 162 2.80 -22.90 -12.99
N CYS A 163 3.60 -23.23 -14.01
CA CYS A 163 3.95 -22.32 -15.09
C CYS A 163 4.28 -23.15 -16.33
N GLY A 164 3.55 -22.91 -17.40
CA GLY A 164 3.71 -23.64 -18.65
C GLY A 164 3.50 -22.73 -19.85
N CYS A 165 4.11 -23.14 -20.95
CA CYS A 165 3.91 -22.58 -22.27
C CYS A 165 3.66 -23.76 -23.20
N TYR A 166 2.66 -23.64 -24.05
CA TYR A 166 2.34 -24.60 -25.09
C TYR A 166 2.28 -23.88 -26.43
N VAL A 167 2.90 -24.44 -27.46
CA VAL A 167 2.85 -23.94 -28.83
C VAL A 167 2.08 -24.94 -29.68
N LYS A 168 1.02 -24.45 -30.32
CA LYS A 168 0.18 -25.28 -31.18
C LYS A 168 0.89 -25.65 -32.49
N ASP A 169 1.49 -24.67 -33.15
CA ASP A 169 2.11 -24.85 -34.46
C ASP A 169 3.17 -23.76 -34.72
N ILE A 170 4.10 -24.04 -35.65
CA ILE A 170 5.06 -23.05 -36.16
C ILE A 170 5.15 -23.08 -37.69
N SER A 171 5.40 -21.92 -38.29
CA SER A 171 5.69 -21.79 -39.72
C SER A 171 7.11 -21.31 -39.92
N ILE A 172 7.91 -22.02 -40.73
CA ILE A 172 9.31 -21.67 -41.02
C ILE A 172 9.43 -21.21 -42.48
N LYS A 173 9.99 -20.02 -42.69
CA LYS A 173 10.35 -19.49 -44.01
C LYS A 173 11.86 -19.31 -44.08
N LEU A 174 12.50 -20.13 -44.91
CA LEU A 174 13.94 -20.06 -45.17
C LEU A 174 14.21 -19.05 -46.29
N ASP A 175 15.20 -18.19 -46.07
CA ASP A 175 15.73 -17.30 -47.10
C ASP A 175 16.96 -17.98 -47.73
N GLY A 176 16.78 -18.68 -48.87
CA GLY A 176 17.87 -19.40 -49.53
C GLY A 176 17.47 -20.56 -50.47
N GLY A 177 18.44 -21.07 -51.23
CA GLY A 177 18.24 -21.74 -52.52
C GLY A 177 18.19 -23.28 -52.57
N ALA A 178 17.89 -24.00 -51.48
CA ALA A 178 17.83 -25.46 -51.49
C ALA A 178 16.40 -25.99 -51.23
N SER A 179 15.64 -26.30 -52.29
CA SER A 179 14.24 -26.76 -52.18
C SER A 179 14.03 -28.04 -51.35
N TRP A 180 15.05 -28.89 -51.21
CA TRP A 180 14.99 -30.10 -50.37
C TRP A 180 15.12 -29.81 -48.87
N LEU A 181 15.66 -28.65 -48.50
CA LEU A 181 15.86 -28.23 -47.12
C LEU A 181 14.51 -27.91 -46.44
N TYR A 182 13.54 -27.36 -47.16
CA TYR A 182 12.27 -26.90 -46.60
C TYR A 182 11.48 -27.99 -45.87
N GLN A 183 11.18 -29.12 -46.54
CA GLN A 183 10.35 -30.15 -45.91
C GLN A 183 11.12 -30.95 -44.86
N GLY A 184 12.39 -31.27 -45.13
CA GLY A 184 13.22 -32.08 -44.22
C GLY A 184 13.66 -31.33 -42.96
N LEU A 185 13.81 -30.00 -43.03
CA LEU A 185 14.20 -29.17 -41.89
C LEU A 185 12.99 -28.87 -41.00
N VAL A 186 11.81 -28.59 -41.58
CA VAL A 186 10.56 -28.44 -40.80
C VAL A 186 10.28 -29.74 -40.02
N ASP A 187 10.13 -30.87 -40.69
CA ASP A 187 9.78 -32.14 -40.04
C ASP A 187 10.82 -32.59 -38.97
N ALA A 188 12.10 -32.22 -39.16
CA ALA A 188 13.17 -32.63 -38.26
C ALA A 188 13.39 -31.70 -37.06
N PHE A 189 13.09 -30.40 -37.18
CA PHE A 189 13.43 -29.38 -36.18
C PHE A 189 12.22 -28.73 -35.53
N GLU A 190 11.03 -28.85 -36.09
CA GLU A 190 9.80 -28.24 -35.57
C GLU A 190 9.64 -28.50 -34.06
N GLY A 191 9.65 -29.76 -33.65
CA GLY A 191 9.54 -30.12 -32.23
C GLY A 191 10.65 -29.56 -31.33
N GLN A 192 11.88 -29.41 -31.84
CA GLN A 192 13.00 -28.85 -31.06
C GLN A 192 12.89 -27.33 -30.92
N ILE A 193 12.44 -26.64 -31.97
CA ILE A 193 12.17 -25.20 -31.95
C ILE A 193 10.99 -24.92 -31.01
N VAL A 194 9.90 -25.68 -31.14
CA VAL A 194 8.72 -25.63 -30.26
C VAL A 194 9.14 -25.78 -28.80
N SER A 195 9.85 -26.86 -28.45
CA SER A 195 10.31 -27.06 -27.06
C SER A 195 11.27 -25.96 -26.60
N ALA A 196 12.16 -25.46 -27.46
CA ALA A 196 13.04 -24.35 -27.12
C ALA A 196 12.26 -23.06 -26.80
N VAL A 197 11.19 -22.77 -27.55
CA VAL A 197 10.29 -21.63 -27.29
C VAL A 197 9.54 -21.84 -25.96
N GLU A 198 8.88 -22.99 -25.80
CA GLU A 198 8.08 -23.32 -24.61
C GLU A 198 8.91 -23.24 -23.31
N ASP A 199 10.10 -23.85 -23.30
CA ASP A 199 10.97 -23.90 -22.14
C ASP A 199 11.53 -22.52 -21.78
N ASN A 200 12.00 -21.76 -22.78
CA ASN A 200 12.65 -20.47 -22.52
C ASN A 200 11.64 -19.37 -22.18
N ILE A 201 10.44 -19.36 -22.77
CA ILE A 201 9.36 -18.46 -22.36
C ILE A 201 8.95 -18.76 -20.92
N SER A 202 8.69 -20.03 -20.61
CA SER A 202 8.32 -20.45 -19.25
C SER A 202 9.42 -20.10 -18.23
N LYS A 203 10.70 -20.23 -18.62
CA LYS A 203 11.83 -19.82 -17.78
C LYS A 203 11.84 -18.31 -17.54
N LYS A 204 11.67 -17.49 -18.59
CA LYS A 204 11.63 -16.02 -18.46
C LYS A 204 10.49 -15.53 -17.59
N ILE A 205 9.33 -16.16 -17.70
CA ILE A 205 8.18 -15.87 -16.85
C ILE A 205 8.51 -16.20 -15.39
N ARG A 206 9.09 -17.37 -15.10
CA ARG A 206 9.55 -17.72 -13.75
C ARG A 206 10.57 -16.71 -13.20
N GLU A 207 11.53 -16.27 -14.01
CA GLU A 207 12.49 -15.22 -13.64
C GLU A 207 11.79 -13.90 -13.30
N GLY A 208 10.77 -13.50 -14.07
CA GLY A 208 9.94 -12.32 -13.81
C GLY A 208 9.16 -12.43 -12.50
N ILE A 209 8.55 -13.59 -12.23
CA ILE A 209 7.82 -13.85 -10.99
C ILE A 209 8.75 -13.82 -9.78
N MET A 210 9.97 -14.34 -9.88
CA MET A 210 10.98 -14.22 -8.82
C MET A 210 11.33 -12.76 -8.50
N LYS A 211 11.41 -11.89 -9.53
CA LYS A 211 11.60 -10.44 -9.31
C LYS A 211 10.39 -9.82 -8.62
N LEU A 212 9.17 -10.19 -9.02
CA LEU A 212 7.95 -9.71 -8.39
C LEU A 212 7.85 -10.16 -6.92
N ASP A 213 8.18 -11.41 -6.63
CA ASP A 213 8.26 -11.94 -5.26
C ASP A 213 9.26 -11.13 -4.41
N PHE A 214 10.44 -10.84 -4.95
CA PHE A 214 11.42 -9.99 -4.27
C PHE A 214 10.86 -8.59 -3.97
N LEU A 215 10.13 -7.98 -4.91
CA LEU A 215 9.49 -6.67 -4.69
C LEU A 215 8.43 -6.74 -3.58
N LEU A 216 7.59 -7.78 -3.57
CA LEU A 216 6.56 -7.98 -2.54
C LEU A 216 7.16 -8.21 -1.15
N GLN A 217 8.26 -8.95 -1.06
CA GLN A 217 8.99 -9.15 0.20
C GLN A 217 9.74 -7.88 0.65
N SER A 218 10.12 -7.01 -0.29
CA SER A 218 10.79 -5.73 -0.01
C SER A 218 9.84 -4.61 0.41
N LEU A 219 8.53 -4.84 0.42
CA LEU A 219 7.56 -3.85 0.86
C LEU A 219 7.91 -3.37 2.28
N PRO A 220 7.85 -2.05 2.54
CA PRO A 220 8.22 -1.53 3.84
C PRO A 220 7.28 -2.09 4.91
N LYS A 221 7.79 -2.28 6.12
CA LYS A 221 6.99 -2.66 7.30
C LYS A 221 6.43 -1.45 8.05
N GLN A 222 6.93 -0.26 7.73
CA GLN A 222 6.47 1.00 8.32
C GLN A 222 6.51 2.13 7.29
N ILE A 223 5.58 3.07 7.39
CA ILE A 223 5.57 4.31 6.60
C ILE A 223 5.61 5.49 7.57
N ALA A 224 6.64 6.32 7.50
CA ALA A 224 6.74 7.51 8.34
C ALA A 224 5.62 8.51 8.00
N LEU A 225 4.94 9.02 9.03
CA LEU A 225 4.07 10.20 8.91
C LEU A 225 4.93 11.46 9.09
N ASP A 226 5.71 11.48 10.15
CA ASP A 226 6.67 12.53 10.53
C ASP A 226 7.74 11.97 11.49
N ASP A 227 8.41 12.84 12.24
CA ASP A 227 9.42 12.50 13.25
C ASP A 227 8.83 11.94 14.56
N ILE A 228 7.50 11.94 14.71
CA ILE A 228 6.79 11.58 15.94
C ILE A 228 6.03 10.27 15.76
N ALA A 229 5.51 10.00 14.56
CA ALA A 229 4.66 8.85 14.27
C ALA A 229 5.02 8.15 12.95
N ALA A 230 4.87 6.83 12.95
CA ALA A 230 4.92 5.98 11.76
C ALA A 230 3.72 5.02 11.74
N LEU A 231 3.19 4.76 10.54
CA LEU A 231 2.15 3.77 10.31
C LEU A 231 2.79 2.38 10.20
N ASN A 232 2.37 1.42 11.01
CA ASN A 232 2.75 0.02 10.87
C ASN A 232 1.99 -0.61 9.71
N VAL A 233 2.71 -1.05 8.68
CA VAL A 233 2.14 -1.65 7.47
C VAL A 233 2.52 -3.12 7.30
N THR A 234 2.91 -3.81 8.39
CA THR A 234 3.17 -5.25 8.37
C THR A 234 1.90 -6.02 8.04
N PHE A 235 1.99 -6.95 7.08
CA PHE A 235 0.89 -7.84 6.73
C PHE A 235 0.56 -8.80 7.87
N VAL A 236 -0.73 -9.01 8.09
CA VAL A 236 -1.27 -9.84 9.16
C VAL A 236 -2.01 -11.02 8.54
N GLY A 237 -1.55 -12.23 8.83
CA GLY A 237 -2.13 -13.45 8.29
C GLY A 237 -1.90 -13.63 6.78
N ASN A 238 -2.63 -14.57 6.19
CA ASN A 238 -2.61 -14.82 4.75
C ASN A 238 -3.68 -13.97 4.04
N PRO A 239 -3.46 -13.61 2.75
CA PRO A 239 -4.51 -13.04 1.93
C PRO A 239 -5.73 -13.97 1.87
N VAL A 240 -6.92 -13.37 1.81
CA VAL A 240 -8.17 -14.10 1.65
C VAL A 240 -8.62 -13.97 0.19
N PHE A 241 -8.81 -15.11 -0.46
CA PHE A 241 -9.27 -15.18 -1.85
C PHE A 241 -10.78 -15.36 -1.89
N SER A 242 -11.42 -14.65 -2.83
CA SER A 242 -12.78 -14.93 -3.25
C SER A 242 -12.80 -15.25 -4.74
N ASN A 243 -13.96 -15.55 -5.31
CA ASN A 243 -14.11 -15.77 -6.75
C ASN A 243 -13.82 -14.52 -7.61
N SER A 244 -13.70 -13.34 -6.99
CA SER A 244 -13.58 -12.07 -7.72
C SER A 244 -12.75 -11.01 -7.00
N SER A 245 -12.01 -11.39 -5.95
CA SER A 245 -11.20 -10.45 -5.18
C SER A 245 -10.11 -11.12 -4.38
N ILE A 246 -9.13 -10.32 -3.98
CA ILE A 246 -8.11 -10.68 -3.00
C ILE A 246 -8.14 -9.64 -1.89
N GLU A 247 -8.32 -10.09 -0.65
CA GLU A 247 -8.25 -9.24 0.53
C GLU A 247 -6.92 -9.43 1.28
N PHE A 248 -6.29 -8.32 1.65
CA PHE A 248 -5.12 -8.26 2.51
C PHE A 248 -5.45 -7.50 3.78
N GLN A 249 -4.79 -7.87 4.88
CA GLN A 249 -4.85 -7.10 6.12
C GLN A 249 -3.45 -6.73 6.56
N ILE A 250 -3.31 -5.51 7.08
CA ILE A 250 -2.09 -5.03 7.72
C ILE A 250 -2.43 -4.60 9.15
N ASN A 251 -1.41 -4.52 10.00
CA ASN A 251 -1.56 -4.00 11.36
C ASN A 251 -2.27 -2.64 11.32
N GLY A 252 -1.70 -1.65 10.64
CA GLY A 252 -2.37 -0.39 10.34
C GLY A 252 -2.47 0.60 11.51
N LEU A 253 -1.90 0.30 12.68
CA LEU A 253 -1.83 1.24 13.79
C LEU A 253 -0.57 2.13 13.68
N PHE A 254 -0.67 3.34 14.23
CA PHE A 254 0.46 4.24 14.36
C PHE A 254 1.27 3.95 15.62
N MET A 255 2.58 4.11 15.53
CA MET A 255 3.58 3.89 16.58
C MET A 255 4.63 5.00 16.57
N ALA A 256 5.36 5.18 17.68
CA ALA A 256 6.51 6.07 17.69
C ALA A 256 7.65 5.48 16.83
N PRO A 257 8.42 6.31 16.10
CA PRO A 257 9.56 5.84 15.33
C PRO A 257 10.56 5.09 16.22
N ASN A 258 10.91 3.85 15.84
CA ASN A 258 11.82 2.93 16.55
C ASN A 258 11.29 2.27 17.84
N ASP A 259 9.98 2.27 18.07
CA ASP A 259 9.38 1.45 19.13
C ASP A 259 9.13 0.03 18.59
N ASP A 260 9.96 -0.96 18.93
CA ASP A 260 9.80 -2.36 18.47
C ASP A 260 8.60 -3.09 19.12
N PHE A 261 7.86 -2.42 20.02
CA PHE A 261 6.73 -3.03 20.71
C PHE A 261 5.41 -2.86 19.96
N ALA A 262 4.97 -3.98 19.36
CA ALA A 262 3.61 -4.18 18.88
C ALA A 262 2.60 -3.78 19.98
N SER A 263 1.80 -2.74 19.69
CA SER A 263 0.75 -2.23 20.56
C SER A 263 -0.31 -3.32 20.83
N SER A 264 -0.27 -3.88 22.04
CA SER A 264 -1.26 -4.84 22.57
C SER A 264 -2.49 -4.14 23.20
N LEU A 265 -2.89 -2.97 22.72
CA LEU A 265 -3.92 -2.13 23.38
C LEU A 265 -5.28 -2.11 22.69
N TYR A 266 -5.45 -2.83 21.59
CA TYR A 266 -6.68 -2.81 20.81
C TYR A 266 -7.10 -4.24 20.51
N ASN A 267 -8.26 -4.63 21.05
CA ASN A 267 -8.97 -5.84 20.66
C ASN A 267 -10.06 -5.44 19.66
N LYS A 268 -10.16 -6.17 18.55
CA LYS A 268 -11.17 -6.01 17.51
C LYS A 268 -12.42 -6.77 17.95
N GLY A 269 -13.55 -6.06 18.01
CA GLY A 269 -14.85 -6.72 17.95
C GLY A 269 -15.03 -7.39 16.58
N SER A 270 -15.85 -8.44 16.51
CA SER A 270 -16.17 -9.17 15.28
C SER A 270 -16.37 -8.24 14.07
N LEU A 271 -15.80 -8.59 12.92
CA LEU A 271 -16.01 -7.87 11.67
C LEU A 271 -17.49 -7.91 11.29
N ASP A 272 -18.08 -6.75 11.05
CA ASP A 272 -19.32 -6.64 10.30
C ASP A 272 -19.00 -6.56 8.79
N PRO A 273 -19.79 -7.21 7.92
CA PRO A 273 -19.56 -7.19 6.48
C PRO A 273 -19.61 -5.77 5.90
N VAL A 274 -18.78 -5.54 4.88
CA VAL A 274 -18.82 -4.35 4.00
C VAL A 274 -20.25 -4.19 3.44
N PRO A 275 -20.77 -2.95 3.31
CA PRO A 275 -22.13 -2.72 2.82
C PRO A 275 -22.38 -3.35 1.43
N PHE A 276 -23.60 -3.89 1.28
CA PHE A 276 -24.12 -4.66 0.13
C PHE A 276 -24.07 -3.95 -1.25
N ASN A 277 -23.64 -2.68 -1.31
CA ASN A 277 -23.58 -1.86 -2.53
C ASN A 277 -22.21 -1.13 -2.65
N ALA A 278 -21.10 -1.86 -2.55
CA ALA A 278 -19.78 -1.29 -2.76
C ALA A 278 -19.63 -0.72 -4.19
N PRO A 279 -19.10 0.50 -4.37
CA PRO A 279 -18.78 1.04 -5.69
C PRO A 279 -17.86 0.12 -6.50
N ALA A 280 -18.13 -0.03 -7.80
CA ALA A 280 -17.32 -0.86 -8.71
C ALA A 280 -15.97 -0.18 -9.04
N LYS A 281 -15.03 -0.25 -8.11
CA LYS A 281 -13.67 0.34 -8.20
C LYS A 281 -12.59 -0.73 -8.11
N MET A 282 -11.36 -0.41 -8.53
CA MET A 282 -10.24 -1.36 -8.55
C MET A 282 -9.79 -1.79 -7.15
N VAL A 283 -9.76 -0.85 -6.20
CA VAL A 283 -9.31 -1.11 -4.83
C VAL A 283 -10.29 -0.57 -3.80
N GLU A 284 -10.41 -1.29 -2.70
CA GLU A 284 -11.05 -0.86 -1.46
C GLU A 284 -9.98 -0.79 -0.36
N ILE A 285 -9.88 0.33 0.34
CA ILE A 285 -8.98 0.51 1.49
C ILE A 285 -9.85 0.85 2.70
N SER A 286 -9.91 -0.03 3.69
CA SER A 286 -10.81 0.15 4.82
C SER A 286 -10.03 0.27 6.12
N LEU A 287 -10.21 1.39 6.82
CA LEU A 287 -9.52 1.78 8.04
C LEU A 287 -10.49 1.69 9.22
N HIS A 288 -10.13 0.91 10.24
CA HIS A 288 -10.86 0.87 11.51
C HIS A 288 -10.65 2.16 12.32
N GLU A 289 -11.60 2.55 13.17
CA GLU A 289 -11.48 3.76 14.00
C GLU A 289 -10.26 3.77 14.94
N ASN A 290 -9.76 2.59 15.30
CA ASN A 290 -8.53 2.43 16.09
C ASN A 290 -7.28 2.96 15.35
N VAL A 291 -7.29 3.04 14.02
CA VAL A 291 -6.21 3.67 13.25
C VAL A 291 -6.11 5.15 13.65
N PHE A 292 -7.24 5.86 13.68
CA PHE A 292 -7.29 7.26 14.10
C PHE A 292 -6.99 7.44 15.59
N SER A 293 -7.51 6.54 16.43
CA SER A 293 -7.22 6.54 17.86
C SER A 293 -5.74 6.29 18.17
N SER A 294 -5.04 5.47 17.37
CA SER A 294 -3.63 5.16 17.56
C SER A 294 -2.72 6.36 17.25
N VAL A 295 -2.96 7.08 16.15
CA VAL A 295 -2.17 8.29 15.84
C VAL A 295 -2.39 9.36 16.91
N SER A 296 -3.64 9.57 17.33
CA SER A 296 -4.01 10.46 18.43
C SER A 296 -3.23 10.13 19.73
N LEU A 297 -3.13 8.84 20.08
CA LEU A 297 -2.40 8.38 21.24
C LEU A 297 -0.88 8.65 21.15
N VAL A 298 -0.27 8.44 19.98
CA VAL A 298 1.18 8.69 19.77
C VAL A 298 1.50 10.17 19.99
N PHE A 299 0.76 11.08 19.35
CA PHE A 299 0.96 12.53 19.51
C PHE A 299 0.70 13.00 20.95
N PHE A 300 -0.29 12.42 21.63
CA PHE A 300 -0.54 12.70 23.04
C PHE A 300 0.63 12.29 23.92
N LYS A 301 1.13 11.04 23.77
CA LYS A 301 2.27 10.53 24.55
C LYS A 301 3.56 11.31 24.28
N ALA A 302 3.72 11.85 23.09
CA ALA A 302 4.85 12.69 22.71
C ALA A 302 4.74 14.14 23.26
N ASN A 303 3.70 14.48 24.03
CA ASN A 303 3.42 15.83 24.54
C ASN A 303 3.32 16.90 23.44
N TYR A 304 2.87 16.52 22.23
CA TYR A 304 2.70 17.44 21.10
C TYR A 304 1.35 18.17 21.10
N MET A 305 0.41 17.77 21.95
CA MET A 305 -0.94 18.35 22.04
C MET A 305 -1.04 19.44 23.13
N GLN A 306 -0.09 20.38 23.12
CA GLN A 306 -0.07 21.55 24.01
C GLN A 306 0.32 22.80 23.23
N TRP A 307 -0.26 23.95 23.57
CA TRP A 307 0.01 25.20 22.89
C TRP A 307 -0.25 26.42 23.77
N VAL A 308 0.74 27.31 23.83
CA VAL A 308 0.60 28.66 24.41
C VAL A 308 0.14 29.62 23.31
N ILE A 309 -1.08 30.13 23.46
CA ILE A 309 -1.68 31.12 22.56
C ILE A 309 -1.46 32.49 23.17
N ASN A 310 -0.56 33.26 22.57
CA ASN A 310 -0.27 34.65 22.90
C ASN A 310 -0.60 35.62 21.74
N LYS A 311 -1.17 35.11 20.64
CA LYS A 311 -1.63 35.91 19.49
C LYS A 311 -2.94 35.35 18.94
N THR A 312 -3.90 36.23 18.69
CA THR A 312 -5.20 35.94 18.07
C THR A 312 -5.51 36.94 16.94
N PRO A 313 -6.40 36.61 15.98
CA PRO A 313 -6.89 37.57 15.00
C PRO A 313 -7.53 38.81 15.65
N ASP A 314 -8.25 38.61 16.75
CA ASP A 314 -8.75 39.66 17.63
C ASP A 314 -7.97 39.64 18.95
N GLN A 315 -7.00 40.55 19.09
CA GLN A 315 -6.12 40.61 20.27
C GLN A 315 -6.84 41.06 21.53
N SER A 316 -8.05 41.62 21.43
CA SER A 316 -8.84 41.95 22.63
C SER A 316 -9.23 40.70 23.44
N LEU A 317 -9.26 39.52 22.80
CA LEU A 317 -9.48 38.23 23.45
C LEU A 317 -8.33 37.82 24.37
N LEU A 318 -7.14 38.38 24.18
CA LEU A 318 -5.92 38.13 24.95
C LEU A 318 -5.47 39.37 25.74
N ASN A 319 -6.41 40.24 26.14
CA ASN A 319 -6.12 41.36 27.02
C ASN A 319 -7.21 41.46 28.09
N THR A 320 -6.83 41.77 29.33
CA THR A 320 -7.77 41.82 30.46
C THR A 320 -8.86 42.89 30.26
N ALA A 321 -8.60 43.95 29.47
CA ALA A 321 -9.60 44.95 29.11
C ALA A 321 -10.78 44.36 28.32
N GLY A 322 -10.52 43.42 27.42
CA GLY A 322 -11.57 42.70 26.68
C GLY A 322 -12.44 41.82 27.59
N TRP A 323 -11.87 41.38 28.72
CA TRP A 323 -12.55 40.55 29.71
C TRP A 323 -13.22 41.35 30.83
N LYS A 324 -13.19 42.68 30.81
CA LYS A 324 -13.71 43.56 31.87
C LYS A 324 -15.16 43.25 32.30
N TYR A 325 -16.01 42.87 31.35
CA TYR A 325 -17.42 42.50 31.62
C TYR A 325 -17.66 40.98 31.72
N ILE A 326 -16.65 40.18 31.39
CA ILE A 326 -16.67 38.71 31.39
C ILE A 326 -16.20 38.21 32.76
N VAL A 327 -15.03 38.69 33.17
CA VAL A 327 -14.40 38.42 34.46
C VAL A 327 -13.95 39.75 35.09
N PRO A 328 -14.87 40.49 35.75
CA PRO A 328 -14.55 41.80 36.30
C PRO A 328 -13.40 41.81 37.32
N GLN A 329 -13.19 40.71 38.06
CA GLN A 329 -12.10 40.60 39.03
C GLN A 329 -10.72 40.51 38.36
N LEU A 330 -10.64 39.90 37.17
CA LEU A 330 -9.43 39.85 36.36
C LEU A 330 -8.94 41.25 36.04
N TYR A 331 -9.81 42.08 35.47
CA TYR A 331 -9.50 43.46 35.11
C TYR A 331 -9.18 44.35 36.31
N LYS A 332 -9.84 44.13 37.45
CA LYS A 332 -9.57 44.91 38.68
C LYS A 332 -8.17 44.66 39.23
N GLN A 333 -7.73 43.41 39.19
CA GLN A 333 -6.42 43.02 39.72
C GLN A 333 -5.29 43.30 38.73
N TYR A 334 -5.56 43.15 37.43
CA TYR A 334 -4.59 43.31 36.34
C TYR A 334 -5.20 44.17 35.22
N PRO A 335 -5.24 45.50 35.35
CA PRO A 335 -5.93 46.38 34.39
C PRO A 335 -5.14 46.62 33.09
N ASN A 336 -5.74 46.27 31.95
CA ASN A 336 -5.16 46.42 30.58
C ASN A 336 -3.91 45.58 30.30
N GLU A 337 -3.66 44.55 31.12
CA GLU A 337 -2.54 43.64 30.92
C GLU A 337 -2.82 42.64 29.81
N ASP A 338 -1.75 42.22 29.14
CA ASP A 338 -1.80 41.16 28.12
C ASP A 338 -1.97 39.79 28.78
N MET A 339 -2.56 38.86 28.03
CA MET A 339 -2.88 37.52 28.48
C MET A 339 -2.29 36.48 27.54
N GLU A 340 -2.01 35.32 28.09
CA GLU A 340 -1.75 34.11 27.31
C GLU A 340 -2.64 32.97 27.77
N LEU A 341 -2.98 32.09 26.84
CA LEU A 341 -3.76 30.90 27.13
C LEU A 341 -2.92 29.67 26.84
N ASN A 342 -2.54 28.94 27.88
CA ASN A 342 -1.88 27.66 27.73
C ASN A 342 -2.94 26.55 27.66
N ILE A 343 -3.13 25.99 26.47
CA ILE A 343 -4.05 24.89 26.20
C ILE A 343 -3.27 23.58 26.18
N SER A 344 -3.68 22.60 26.99
CA SER A 344 -3.10 21.26 27.02
C SER A 344 -4.18 20.19 27.01
N VAL A 345 -4.07 19.23 26.10
CA VAL A 345 -4.96 18.06 26.09
C VAL A 345 -4.68 17.18 27.32
N SER A 346 -5.73 16.77 28.04
CA SER A 346 -5.62 16.05 29.32
C SER A 346 -5.69 14.53 29.19
N SER A 347 -6.22 14.02 28.07
CA SER A 347 -6.26 12.60 27.72
C SER A 347 -6.26 12.42 26.20
N PRO A 348 -5.84 11.26 25.65
CA PRO A 348 -5.89 11.00 24.21
C PRO A 348 -7.28 11.32 23.62
N PRO A 349 -7.36 12.14 22.55
CA PRO A 349 -8.61 12.39 21.86
C PRO A 349 -9.29 11.10 21.41
N ILE A 350 -10.60 11.01 21.65
CA ILE A 350 -11.43 9.88 21.26
C ILE A 350 -11.97 10.15 19.86
N MET A 351 -11.72 9.23 18.93
CA MET A 351 -12.15 9.34 17.53
C MET A 351 -13.05 8.16 17.17
N THR A 352 -14.31 8.43 16.85
CA THR A 352 -15.30 7.41 16.49
C THR A 352 -15.78 7.63 15.08
N VAL A 353 -15.74 6.57 14.27
CA VAL A 353 -16.19 6.67 12.88
C VAL A 353 -17.71 6.55 12.83
N VAL A 354 -18.37 7.55 12.25
CA VAL A 354 -19.82 7.66 12.14
C VAL A 354 -20.25 7.73 10.68
N ASN A 355 -21.54 7.66 10.43
CA ASN A 355 -22.07 7.85 9.07
C ASN A 355 -21.65 9.22 8.53
N ASN A 356 -20.94 9.23 7.40
CA ASN A 356 -20.44 10.42 6.70
C ASN A 356 -19.41 11.28 7.47
N GLY A 357 -18.61 10.71 8.37
CA GLY A 357 -17.48 11.41 8.97
C GLY A 357 -16.91 10.72 10.20
N ILE A 358 -16.18 11.50 11.00
CA ILE A 358 -15.58 11.06 12.26
C ILE A 358 -15.99 12.06 13.35
N ASN A 359 -16.52 11.55 14.46
CA ASN A 359 -16.74 12.35 15.66
C ASN A 359 -15.48 12.34 16.52
N ILE A 360 -15.13 13.51 17.05
CA ILE A 360 -13.93 13.71 17.86
C ILE A 360 -14.33 14.33 19.19
N THR A 361 -13.95 13.69 20.28
CA THR A 361 -14.08 14.22 21.64
C THR A 361 -12.71 14.48 22.23
N VAL A 362 -12.45 15.73 22.62
CA VAL A 362 -11.19 16.16 23.22
C VAL A 362 -11.44 16.69 24.62
N TYR A 363 -10.71 16.16 25.60
CA TYR A 363 -10.63 16.73 26.94
C TYR A 363 -9.34 17.54 27.05
N SER A 364 -9.45 18.79 27.48
CA SER A 364 -8.29 19.69 27.60
C SER A 364 -8.44 20.62 28.78
N ASP A 365 -7.34 21.19 29.23
CA ASP A 365 -7.29 22.24 30.23
C ASP A 365 -6.73 23.52 29.57
N VAL A 366 -7.34 24.65 29.89
CA VAL A 366 -6.87 25.98 29.49
C VAL A 366 -6.48 26.75 30.74
N THR A 367 -5.20 27.05 30.88
CA THR A 367 -4.70 27.93 31.93
C THR A 367 -4.61 29.36 31.39
N ILE A 368 -5.30 30.27 32.07
CA ILE A 368 -5.26 31.69 31.78
C ILE A 368 -4.07 32.29 32.53
N GLY A 369 -3.10 32.82 31.79
CA GLY A 369 -1.98 33.60 32.28
C GLY A 369 -2.18 35.09 32.00
N VAL A 370 -1.71 35.94 32.90
CA VAL A 370 -1.60 37.38 32.71
C VAL A 370 -0.14 37.76 32.73
N MET A 371 0.28 38.62 31.81
CA MET A 371 1.63 39.17 31.79
C MET A 371 1.72 40.30 32.81
N ASP A 372 2.61 40.17 33.80
CA ASP A 372 2.90 41.20 34.79
C ASP A 372 4.42 41.31 34.94
N ALA A 373 4.97 42.50 34.64
CA ALA A 373 6.41 42.78 34.71
C ALA A 373 7.31 41.70 34.05
N ASP A 374 6.95 41.26 32.84
CA ASP A 374 7.63 40.22 32.05
C ASP A 374 7.55 38.78 32.62
N GLU A 375 6.70 38.54 33.63
CA GLU A 375 6.37 37.20 34.14
C GLU A 375 4.93 36.82 33.82
N VAL A 376 4.70 35.56 33.43
CA VAL A 376 3.35 35.03 33.25
C VAL A 376 2.80 34.52 34.57
N ILE A 377 1.78 35.19 35.10
CA ILE A 377 1.10 34.79 36.33
C ILE A 377 -0.16 33.98 35.97
N PRO A 378 -0.23 32.68 36.33
CA PRO A 378 -1.43 31.87 36.09
C PRO A 378 -2.53 32.22 37.10
N VAL A 379 -3.67 32.69 36.59
CA VAL A 379 -4.77 33.26 37.39
C VAL A 379 -6.02 32.38 37.47
N ALA A 380 -6.26 31.52 36.48
CA ALA A 380 -7.36 30.55 36.49
C ALA A 380 -7.06 29.37 35.55
N CYS A 381 -7.71 28.23 35.80
CA CYS A 381 -7.68 27.09 34.89
C CYS A 381 -9.09 26.54 34.66
N ILE A 382 -9.37 26.24 33.41
CA ILE A 382 -10.68 25.84 32.91
C ILE A 382 -10.52 24.52 32.19
N SER A 383 -11.27 23.51 32.62
CA SER A 383 -11.36 22.25 31.91
C SER A 383 -12.40 22.35 30.81
N LEU A 384 -12.07 21.85 29.63
CA LEU A 384 -12.89 21.86 28.44
C LEU A 384 -13.20 20.43 28.00
N GLU A 385 -14.48 20.22 27.67
CA GLU A 385 -14.94 19.08 26.89
C GLU A 385 -15.35 19.60 25.51
N ILE A 386 -14.57 19.22 24.49
CA ILE A 386 -14.69 19.73 23.13
C ILE A 386 -15.22 18.61 22.25
N HIS A 387 -16.34 18.88 21.57
CA HIS A 387 -16.92 17.99 20.58
C HIS A 387 -16.76 18.59 19.19
N ALA A 388 -16.17 17.82 18.30
CA ALA A 388 -15.88 18.21 16.93
C ALA A 388 -16.26 17.09 15.95
N SER A 389 -16.42 17.47 14.68
CA SER A 389 -16.62 16.54 13.57
C SER A 389 -15.49 16.71 12.57
N CYS A 390 -15.05 15.63 11.94
CA CYS A 390 -14.07 15.63 10.85
C CYS A 390 -14.70 15.05 9.59
N SER A 391 -14.59 15.81 8.49
CA SER A 391 -14.93 15.36 7.16
C SER A 391 -13.66 14.87 6.46
N PRO A 392 -13.55 13.58 6.12
CA PRO A 392 -12.39 13.02 5.44
C PRO A 392 -12.40 13.40 3.95
N ASP A 393 -11.21 13.48 3.36
CA ASP A 393 -11.02 13.74 1.93
C ASP A 393 -9.76 13.02 1.41
N ILE A 394 -9.67 12.78 0.11
CA ILE A 394 -8.48 12.17 -0.52
C ILE A 394 -7.69 13.25 -1.25
N LEU A 395 -6.47 13.49 -0.77
CA LEU A 395 -5.50 14.36 -1.43
C LEU A 395 -4.37 13.51 -2.03
N ILE A 396 -4.43 13.28 -3.34
CA ILE A 396 -3.51 12.41 -4.08
C ILE A 396 -3.55 10.98 -3.50
N ASN A 397 -2.58 10.61 -2.66
CA ASN A 397 -2.44 9.29 -2.04
C ASN A 397 -2.51 9.37 -0.51
N LYS A 398 -3.10 10.43 0.02
CA LYS A 398 -3.20 10.68 1.46
C LYS A 398 -4.64 10.91 1.88
N LEU A 399 -4.98 10.41 3.06
CA LEU A 399 -6.25 10.68 3.71
C LEU A 399 -6.13 12.00 4.49
N ALA A 400 -6.68 13.06 3.91
CA ALA A 400 -6.79 14.36 4.55
C ALA A 400 -8.09 14.45 5.36
N GLY A 401 -8.18 15.48 6.21
CA GLY A 401 -9.39 15.74 6.99
C GLY A 401 -9.61 17.22 7.23
N THR A 402 -10.88 17.61 7.36
CA THR A 402 -11.28 18.96 7.78
C THR A 402 -12.15 18.86 9.03
N VAL A 403 -11.64 19.40 10.13
CA VAL A 403 -12.33 19.47 11.42
C VAL A 403 -13.20 20.72 11.51
N LYS A 404 -14.38 20.53 12.10
CA LYS A 404 -15.33 21.56 12.50
C LYS A 404 -15.66 21.41 13.97
N LEU A 405 -15.64 22.53 14.69
CA LEU A 405 -16.08 22.57 16.08
C LEU A 405 -17.61 22.49 16.15
N ASN A 406 -18.14 21.53 16.91
CA ASN A 406 -19.58 21.36 17.08
C ASN A 406 -20.05 22.05 18.36
N HIS A 407 -19.50 21.65 19.51
CA HIS A 407 -19.84 22.21 20.82
C HIS A 407 -18.65 22.17 21.78
N VAL A 408 -18.68 23.07 22.77
CA VAL A 408 -17.69 23.12 23.85
C VAL A 408 -18.44 23.27 25.17
N THR A 409 -18.08 22.49 26.17
CA THR A 409 -18.48 22.70 27.56
C THR A 409 -17.26 23.12 28.38
N ALA A 410 -17.41 24.13 29.22
CA ALA A 410 -16.33 24.63 30.09
C ALA A 410 -16.67 24.51 31.57
N TYR A 411 -15.71 24.02 32.36
CA TYR A 411 -15.81 23.83 33.80
C TYR A 411 -14.66 24.52 34.51
N LEU A 412 -14.94 25.21 35.61
CA LEU A 412 -13.89 25.85 36.39
C LEU A 412 -13.10 24.77 37.16
N LYS A 413 -11.80 24.64 36.88
CA LYS A 413 -10.91 23.74 37.62
C LYS A 413 -10.37 24.41 38.88
N TRP A 414 -9.86 25.62 38.75
CA TRP A 414 -9.46 26.49 39.87
C TRP A 414 -9.38 27.96 39.42
N SER A 415 -9.42 28.89 40.38
CA SER A 415 -9.29 30.33 40.12
C SER A 415 -8.69 31.07 41.33
N LYS A 416 -7.73 31.96 41.07
CA LYS A 416 -7.18 32.93 42.06
C LYS A 416 -7.92 34.28 42.03
N ILE A 417 -8.75 34.49 41.02
CA ILE A 417 -9.54 35.72 40.78
C ILE A 417 -11.02 35.54 41.18
N GLY A 418 -11.31 34.51 41.99
CA GLY A 418 -12.63 34.19 42.50
C GLY A 418 -13.53 33.45 41.49
N ASN A 419 -14.83 33.47 41.74
CA ASN A 419 -15.80 32.75 40.91
C ASN A 419 -15.95 33.39 39.53
N LEU A 420 -15.99 32.54 38.50
CA LEU A 420 -16.12 32.96 37.10
C LEU A 420 -17.52 32.64 36.57
N HIS A 421 -18.08 33.55 35.77
CA HIS A 421 -19.30 33.29 35.04
C HIS A 421 -18.99 32.41 33.82
N MET A 422 -19.03 31.09 34.02
CA MET A 422 -18.52 30.12 33.04
C MET A 422 -19.16 30.21 31.66
N HIS A 423 -20.43 30.60 31.54
CA HIS A 423 -21.08 30.77 30.24
C HIS A 423 -20.43 31.87 29.37
N LEU A 424 -19.97 32.97 29.98
CA LEU A 424 -19.27 34.05 29.26
C LEU A 424 -17.86 33.62 28.87
N VAL A 425 -17.16 32.95 29.79
CA VAL A 425 -15.82 32.43 29.55
C VAL A 425 -15.83 31.36 28.45
N GLN A 426 -16.83 30.48 28.45
CA GLN A 426 -17.05 29.48 27.41
C GLN A 426 -17.25 30.12 26.03
N ALA A 427 -17.97 31.25 25.94
CA ALA A 427 -18.16 31.96 24.67
C ALA A 427 -16.82 32.49 24.10
N VAL A 428 -15.97 33.04 24.97
CA VAL A 428 -14.62 33.49 24.58
C VAL A 428 -13.75 32.31 24.14
N LEU A 429 -13.66 31.25 24.96
CA LEU A 429 -12.85 30.08 24.63
C LEU A 429 -13.33 29.38 23.36
N SER A 430 -14.65 29.29 23.15
CA SER A 430 -15.22 28.78 21.90
C SER A 430 -14.81 29.62 20.68
N THR A 431 -14.79 30.95 20.83
CA THR A 431 -14.32 31.86 19.77
C THR A 431 -12.84 31.63 19.44
N ILE A 432 -11.99 31.48 20.46
CA ILE A 432 -10.56 31.21 20.29
C ILE A 432 -10.33 29.84 19.65
N LEU A 433 -11.02 28.80 20.13
CA LEU A 433 -10.97 27.47 19.51
C LEU A 433 -11.36 27.52 18.04
N LYS A 434 -12.44 28.22 17.69
CA LYS A 434 -12.95 28.32 16.31
C LYS A 434 -12.05 29.15 15.38
N THR A 435 -11.43 30.22 15.88
CA THR A 435 -10.68 31.19 15.05
C THR A 435 -9.17 30.96 15.02
N VAL A 436 -8.63 30.19 15.98
CA VAL A 436 -7.19 29.95 16.13
C VAL A 436 -6.88 28.47 16.09
N VAL A 437 -7.48 27.68 16.97
CA VAL A 437 -7.11 26.25 17.13
C VAL A 437 -7.59 25.40 15.97
N VAL A 438 -8.87 25.51 15.57
CA VAL A 438 -9.42 24.73 14.45
C VAL A 438 -8.69 24.99 13.14
N PRO A 439 -8.42 26.26 12.73
CA PRO A 439 -7.60 26.53 11.55
C PRO A 439 -6.20 25.91 11.63
N TYR A 440 -5.53 26.00 12.78
CA TYR A 440 -4.21 25.41 12.98
C TYR A 440 -4.22 23.88 12.85
N VAL A 441 -5.22 23.22 13.44
CA VAL A 441 -5.40 21.76 13.33
C VAL A 441 -5.68 21.36 11.87
N ASN A 442 -6.54 22.09 11.16
CA ASN A 442 -6.84 21.82 9.76
C ASN A 442 -5.62 21.94 8.85
N LEU A 443 -4.70 22.87 9.11
CA LEU A 443 -3.45 22.97 8.35
C LEU A 443 -2.59 21.69 8.47
N HIS A 444 -2.58 21.05 9.64
CA HIS A 444 -1.87 19.77 9.82
C HIS A 444 -2.64 18.60 9.23
N LEU A 445 -3.97 18.56 9.36
CA LEU A 445 -4.79 17.49 8.80
C LEU A 445 -4.80 17.49 7.26
N TRP A 446 -4.60 18.64 6.61
CA TRP A 446 -4.42 18.73 5.16
C TRP A 446 -3.10 18.15 4.67
N LYS A 447 -2.08 17.98 5.53
CA LYS A 447 -0.87 17.21 5.16
C LYS A 447 -1.20 15.74 4.89
N GLY A 448 -2.26 15.24 5.55
CA GLY A 448 -2.87 13.94 5.36
C GLY A 448 -2.08 12.77 5.95
N LEU A 449 -2.81 11.70 6.29
CA LEU A 449 -2.23 10.40 6.67
C LEU A 449 -1.80 9.64 5.41
N PRO A 450 -0.61 9.02 5.40
CA PRO A 450 -0.17 8.23 4.26
C PRO A 450 -1.05 6.98 4.10
N LEU A 451 -1.49 6.71 2.87
CA LEU A 451 -2.10 5.43 2.52
C LEU A 451 -1.01 4.47 2.01
N PRO A 452 -1.01 3.19 2.42
CA PRO A 452 0.04 2.25 2.06
C PRO A 452 -0.19 1.69 0.66
N LEU A 453 0.22 2.47 -0.33
CA LEU A 453 0.16 2.12 -1.76
C LEU A 453 1.56 1.77 -2.26
N PRO A 454 1.69 0.77 -3.15
CA PRO A 454 2.96 0.50 -3.80
C PRO A 454 3.48 1.73 -4.56
N HIS A 455 4.79 1.91 -4.58
CA HIS A 455 5.42 3.01 -5.30
C HIS A 455 5.07 2.97 -6.79
N GLY A 456 4.83 4.15 -7.38
CA GLY A 456 4.49 4.27 -8.80
C GLY A 456 2.99 4.20 -9.12
N PHE A 457 2.12 4.12 -8.11
CA PHE A 457 0.67 4.14 -8.28
C PHE A 457 0.01 5.32 -7.57
N THR A 458 -1.10 5.79 -8.13
CA THR A 458 -1.94 6.84 -7.55
C THR A 458 -3.41 6.44 -7.53
N LEU A 459 -4.12 6.88 -6.50
CA LEU A 459 -5.57 6.77 -6.43
C LEU A 459 -6.23 7.76 -7.39
N HIS A 460 -7.26 7.30 -8.09
CA HIS A 460 -8.04 8.11 -9.01
C HIS A 460 -9.54 7.82 -8.85
N ASN A 461 -10.38 8.86 -9.03
CA ASN A 461 -11.84 8.75 -8.94
C ASN A 461 -12.29 8.10 -7.62
N SER A 462 -11.71 8.57 -6.50
CA SER A 462 -11.89 7.99 -5.17
C SER A 462 -13.20 8.45 -4.52
N GLU A 463 -13.83 7.55 -3.78
CA GLU A 463 -15.03 7.79 -2.99
C GLU A 463 -14.80 7.30 -1.57
N ILE A 464 -15.21 8.09 -0.57
CA ILE A 464 -15.09 7.72 0.84
C ILE A 464 -16.48 7.41 1.39
N VAL A 465 -16.61 6.26 2.04
CA VAL A 465 -17.80 5.86 2.80
C VAL A 465 -17.37 5.54 4.22
N SER A 466 -18.06 6.09 5.21
CA SER A 466 -17.81 5.79 6.62
C SER A 466 -19.04 5.20 7.28
N ILE A 467 -18.91 4.00 7.83
CA ILE A 467 -20.00 3.22 8.44
C ILE A 467 -19.41 2.19 9.41
N ASN A 468 -20.14 1.84 10.48
CA ASN A 468 -19.79 0.75 11.41
C ASN A 468 -18.33 0.76 11.89
N SER A 469 -17.88 1.87 12.49
CA SER A 469 -16.50 2.02 13.00
C SER A 469 -15.39 1.91 11.93
N ARG A 470 -15.74 2.03 10.64
CA ARG A 470 -14.80 1.95 9.52
C ARG A 470 -14.96 3.09 8.53
N LEU A 471 -13.84 3.60 8.08
CA LEU A 471 -13.73 4.53 6.95
C LEU A 471 -13.15 3.76 5.78
N THR A 472 -13.94 3.61 4.72
CA THR A 472 -13.58 2.87 3.52
C THR A 472 -13.41 3.81 2.34
N ILE A 473 -12.32 3.63 1.61
CA ILE A 473 -11.96 4.36 0.40
C ILE A 473 -12.11 3.39 -0.77
N PHE A 474 -12.98 3.71 -1.72
CA PHE A 474 -13.12 2.99 -2.98
C PHE A 474 -12.45 3.79 -4.07
N SER A 475 -11.53 3.21 -4.83
CA SER A 475 -10.77 3.97 -5.83
C SER A 475 -10.34 3.14 -7.02
N ASP A 476 -10.27 3.78 -8.19
CA ASP A 476 -9.47 3.25 -9.29
C ASP A 476 -7.99 3.57 -9.03
N VAL A 477 -7.11 2.84 -9.71
CA VAL A 477 -5.65 3.00 -9.60
C VAL A 477 -5.11 3.38 -10.97
N ALA A 478 -4.16 4.32 -10.99
CA ALA A 478 -3.42 4.70 -12.18
C ALA A 478 -1.91 4.61 -11.92
N ILE A 479 -1.12 4.42 -12.98
CA ILE A 479 0.33 4.54 -12.91
C ILE A 479 0.65 6.03 -12.73
N ALA A 480 1.45 6.35 -11.72
CA ALA A 480 1.90 7.70 -11.49
C ALA A 480 2.72 8.17 -12.71
N GLU A 481 2.31 9.28 -13.33
CA GLU A 481 3.12 9.87 -14.40
C GLU A 481 4.51 10.20 -13.83
N ARG A 482 5.56 9.60 -14.40
CA ARG A 482 6.92 10.06 -14.13
C ARG A 482 7.00 11.48 -14.65
N SER A 483 7.01 12.47 -13.75
CA SER A 483 7.33 13.84 -14.14
C SER A 483 8.69 13.82 -14.87
N PRO A 484 8.78 14.28 -16.13
CA PRO A 484 10.08 14.46 -16.75
C PRO A 484 10.78 15.63 -16.02
N THR A 485 12.05 15.43 -15.69
CA THR A 485 13.04 16.41 -15.18
C THR A 485 13.18 16.57 -13.65
N SER A 486 14.21 15.92 -13.09
CA SER A 486 15.19 16.58 -12.22
C SER A 486 16.56 16.51 -12.92
N GLY A 487 16.66 17.23 -14.03
CA GLY A 487 17.96 17.57 -14.62
C GLY A 487 18.59 18.67 -13.79
N GLN A 488 19.62 18.31 -13.03
CA GLN A 488 20.84 19.10 -12.85
C GLN A 488 20.63 20.59 -12.50
N GLU A 489 20.54 20.89 -11.19
CA GLU A 489 20.82 22.23 -10.67
C GLU A 489 22.32 22.53 -10.88
N ASP A 490 22.65 23.10 -12.03
CA ASP A 490 23.91 23.83 -12.21
C ASP A 490 23.80 25.16 -11.47
N GLY A 491 24.66 25.32 -10.48
CA GLY A 491 24.75 26.51 -9.65
C GLY A 491 25.08 27.76 -10.47
N THR A 492 24.33 28.82 -10.23
CA THR A 492 24.83 30.19 -10.41
C THR A 492 24.51 31.02 -9.15
N PRO A 493 25.45 31.87 -8.70
CA PRO A 493 25.34 32.53 -7.40
C PRO A 493 24.56 33.84 -7.51
N TRP A 494 23.70 34.10 -6.52
CA TRP A 494 23.05 35.39 -6.31
C TRP A 494 24.09 36.47 -5.95
N PRO A 495 23.97 37.71 -6.49
CA PRO A 495 24.85 38.79 -6.11
C PRO A 495 24.42 39.43 -4.78
N VAL A 496 25.45 39.81 -4.04
CA VAL A 496 25.45 40.53 -2.77
C VAL A 496 25.30 42.05 -3.04
N ASP A 497 24.70 42.73 -2.06
CA ASP A 497 24.56 44.19 -1.87
C ASP A 497 23.46 44.94 -2.67
N GLY A 498 22.70 45.88 -2.09
CA GLY A 498 22.90 46.56 -0.82
C GLY A 498 21.68 47.35 -0.32
N LYS A 499 21.72 47.60 0.99
CA LYS A 499 20.95 48.57 1.78
C LYS A 499 21.46 50.01 1.52
N PRO A 500 20.75 51.09 1.92
CA PRO A 500 20.21 51.34 3.28
C PRO A 500 18.75 50.98 3.49
#